data_AF-A0A6L5QUD2-F1
#
_entry.id   AF-A0A6L5QUD2-F1
#
_cell.length_a   1.000
_cell.length_b   1.000
_cell.length_c   1.000
_cell.angle_alpha   90.00
_cell.angle_beta   90.00
_cell.angle_gamma   90.00
#
_symmetry.space_group_name_H-M   'P 1'
#
loop_
_entity.id
_entity.type
_entity.pdbx_description
1 polymer ?
#
loop_
_entity_poly.entity_id
_entity_poly.type
_entity_poly.pdbx_seq_one_letter_code
_entity_poly.pdbx_strand_id
1 'polypeptide(L)'
;MKYFRIISFVEGLSYLIILCVTFGLISRDYVFPLGAGHGALFILYLILSLQASHKQKWSIITWLLIFLASIVPFAFIVVDTFLKREILKDEAAQTNT
;
A
#
# COMPACT_ATOMS: atom_id res chain seq x y z
N MET A 1 -0.22 -4.61 11.55
CA MET A 1 -0.84 -4.99 10.27
C MET A 1 -2.07 -4.15 9.91
N LYS A 2 -2.99 -3.85 10.83
CA LYS A 2 -4.18 -2.99 10.56
C LYS A 2 -3.83 -1.59 10.02
N TYR A 3 -2.83 -0.92 10.60
CA TYR A 3 -2.36 0.39 10.11
C TYR A 3 -1.76 0.33 8.70
N PHE A 4 -0.93 -0.68 8.42
CA PHE A 4 -0.32 -0.87 7.09
C PHE A 4 -1.38 -1.05 6.00
N ARG A 5 -2.47 -1.75 6.30
CA ARG A 5 -3.61 -1.91 5.40
C ARG A 5 -4.26 -0.57 5.04
N ILE A 6 -4.50 0.28 6.04
CA ILE A 6 -5.07 1.62 5.82
C ILE A 6 -4.12 2.46 4.96
N ILE A 7 -2.83 2.48 5.29
CA ILE A 7 -1.83 3.22 4.51
C ILE A 7 -1.75 2.71 3.07
N SER A 8 -1.72 1.39 2.85
CA SER A 8 -1.72 0.81 1.50
C SER A 8 -2.95 1.20 0.68
N PHE A 9 -4.11 1.28 1.32
CA PHE A 9 -5.35 1.71 0.66
C PHE A 9 -5.32 3.20 0.30
N VAL A 10 -4.89 4.04 1.25
CA VAL A 10 -4.80 5.50 1.05
C VAL A 10 -3.73 5.86 0.01
N GLU A 11 -2.60 5.14 0.00
CA GLU A 11 -1.54 5.28 -0.99
C GLU A 11 -2.05 4.91 -2.39
N GLY A 12 -2.65 3.73 -2.57
CA GLY A 12 -3.25 3.34 -3.85
C GLY A 12 -4.36 4.28 -4.32
N LEU A 13 -5.18 4.81 -3.42
CA LEU A 13 -6.19 5.82 -3.74
C LEU A 13 -5.56 7.14 -4.19
N SER A 14 -4.48 7.58 -3.52
CA SER A 14 -3.75 8.79 -3.92
C SER A 14 -3.10 8.67 -5.30
N TYR A 15 -2.64 7.47 -5.67
CA TYR A 15 -2.16 7.18 -7.02
C TYR A 15 -3.27 7.31 -8.07
N LEU A 16 -4.48 6.82 -7.76
CA LEU A 16 -5.64 6.95 -8.63
C LEU A 16 -6.06 8.42 -8.82
N ILE A 17 -5.95 9.24 -7.77
CA ILE A 17 -6.20 10.68 -7.87
C ILE A 17 -5.17 11.35 -8.80
N ILE A 18 -3.89 11.00 -8.71
CA ILE A 18 -2.86 11.48 -9.65
C ILE A 18 -3.19 11.09 -11.09
N LEU A 19 -3.64 9.85 -11.32
CA LEU A 19 -4.05 9.41 -12.66
C LEU A 19 -5.21 10.26 -13.22
N CYS A 20 -6.18 10.66 -12.38
CA CYS A 20 -7.24 11.58 -12.81
C CYS A 20 -6.68 12.94 -13.27
N VAL A 21 -5.62 13.44 -12.63
CA VAL A 21 -4.91 14.66 -13.09
C VAL A 21 -4.20 14.39 -14.42
N THR A 22 -3.54 13.24 -14.57
CA THR A 22 -2.85 12.85 -15.82
C THR A 22 -3.82 12.72 -17.00
N PHE A 23 -5.02 12.18 -16.79
CA PHE A 23 -6.07 12.09 -17.81
C PHE A 23 -6.80 13.42 -18.07
N GLY A 24 -6.47 14.49 -17.36
CA GLY A 24 -7.07 15.81 -17.55
C GLY A 24 -8.47 15.98 -16.94
N LEU A 25 -8.87 15.08 -16.05
CA LEU A 25 -10.14 15.18 -15.29
C LEU A 25 -10.05 16.21 -14.15
N ILE A 26 -8.82 16.54 -13.72
CA ILE A 26 -8.51 17.50 -12.65
C ILE A 26 -7.50 18.53 -13.21
N SER A 27 -7.54 19.77 -12.72
CA SER A 27 -6.58 20.81 -13.12
C SER A 27 -5.14 20.38 -12.86
N ARG A 28 -4.24 20.75 -13.78
CA ARG A 28 -2.80 20.50 -13.65
C ARG A 28 -2.13 21.26 -12.51
N ASP A 29 -2.80 22.26 -11.95
CA ASP A 29 -2.31 23.01 -10.78
C ASP A 29 -2.15 22.09 -9.55
N TYR A 30 -2.89 20.99 -9.50
CA TYR A 30 -2.84 20.03 -8.41
C TYR A 30 -1.75 18.96 -8.58
N VAL A 31 -1.00 18.93 -9.69
CA VAL A 31 0.06 17.94 -9.93
C VAL A 31 1.10 17.96 -8.80
N PHE A 32 1.59 19.14 -8.43
CA PHE A 32 2.61 19.29 -7.40
C PHE A 32 2.12 18.86 -6.00
N PRO A 33 1.02 19.43 -5.45
CA PRO A 33 0.57 19.05 -4.11
C PRO A 33 0.13 17.58 -4.01
N LEU A 34 -0.53 17.04 -5.05
CA LEU A 34 -0.93 15.62 -5.07
C LEU A 34 0.28 14.70 -5.22
N GLY A 35 1.22 15.05 -6.09
CA GLY A 35 2.47 14.30 -6.27
C GLY A 35 3.32 14.28 -4.99
N ALA A 36 3.47 15.42 -4.32
CA ALA A 36 4.20 15.50 -3.05
C ALA A 36 3.51 14.70 -1.94
N GLY A 37 2.18 14.81 -1.84
CA GLY A 37 1.38 14.04 -0.86
C GLY A 37 1.46 12.54 -1.09
N HIS A 38 1.34 12.09 -2.34
CA HIS A 38 1.49 10.69 -2.72
C HIS A 38 2.92 10.19 -2.45
N GLY A 39 3.95 10.98 -2.79
CA GLY A 39 5.34 10.61 -2.53
C GLY A 39 5.60 10.37 -1.04
N ALA A 40 5.06 11.21 -0.16
CA ALA A 40 5.15 10.99 1.28
C ALA A 40 4.44 9.69 1.73
N LEU A 41 3.24 9.42 1.20
CA LEU A 41 2.50 8.18 1.46
C LEU A 41 3.27 6.94 0.97
N PHE A 42 3.91 7.02 -0.19
CA PHE A 42 4.70 5.94 -0.79
C PHE A 42 5.92 5.58 0.07
N ILE A 43 6.64 6.59 0.60
CA ILE A 43 7.74 6.34 1.54
C ILE A 43 7.24 5.69 2.83
N LEU A 44 6.12 6.17 3.38
CA LEU A 44 5.53 5.57 4.57
C LEU A 44 5.09 4.11 4.31
N TYR A 45 4.52 3.84 3.15
CA TYR A 45 4.16 2.50 2.70
C TYR A 45 5.38 1.58 2.63
N LEU A 46 6.50 2.05 2.07
CA LEU A 46 7.74 1.28 1.97
C LEU A 46 8.28 0.87 3.34
N ILE A 47 8.33 1.81 4.29
CA ILE A 47 8.81 1.55 5.66
C ILE A 47 7.93 0.51 6.34
N LEU A 48 6.61 0.68 6.25
CA LEU A 48 5.66 -0.26 6.86
C LEU A 48 5.68 -1.64 6.18
N SER A 49 5.85 -1.68 4.86
CA SER A 49 5.99 -2.92 4.09
C SER A 49 7.23 -3.70 4.50
N LEU A 50 8.37 -3.02 4.68
CA LEU A 50 9.60 -3.66 5.15
C LEU A 50 9.45 -4.18 6.59
N GLN A 51 8.85 -3.39 7.48
CA GLN A 51 8.58 -3.82 8.85
C GLN A 51 7.63 -5.02 8.91
N ALA A 52 6.58 -5.04 8.08
CA ALA A 52 5.65 -6.16 7.95
C ALA A 52 6.34 -7.42 7.41
N SER A 53 7.19 -7.26 6.39
CA SER A 53 7.99 -8.33 5.80
C SER A 53 8.88 -9.00 6.84
N HIS A 54 9.57 -8.23 7.69
CA HIS A 54 10.38 -8.78 8.77
C HIS A 54 9.55 -9.47 9.85
N LYS A 55 8.41 -8.89 10.26
CA LYS A 55 7.54 -9.49 11.28
C LYS A 55 6.95 -10.83 10.83
N GLN A 56 6.47 -10.90 9.59
CA GLN A 56 5.83 -12.09 9.03
C GLN A 56 6.82 -13.04 8.32
N LYS A 57 8.12 -12.74 8.36
CA LYS A 57 9.19 -13.50 7.67
C LYS A 57 8.87 -13.74 6.18
N TRP A 58 8.36 -12.71 5.50
CA TRP A 58 8.07 -12.81 4.08
C TRP A 58 9.37 -12.99 3.28
N SER A 59 9.28 -13.72 2.16
CA SER A 59 10.41 -13.84 1.24
C SER A 59 10.67 -12.50 0.56
N ILE A 60 11.91 -12.28 0.10
CA ILE A 60 12.27 -11.07 -0.65
C ILE A 60 11.41 -10.91 -1.92
N ILE A 61 10.99 -12.02 -2.53
CA ILE A 61 10.10 -12.04 -3.70
C ILE A 61 8.72 -11.52 -3.33
N THR A 62 8.18 -11.94 -2.18
CA THR A 62 6.87 -11.48 -1.68
C THR A 62 6.90 -9.98 -1.40
N TRP A 63 7.95 -9.48 -0.75
CA TRP A 63 8.11 -8.05 -0.51
C TRP A 63 8.22 -7.25 -1.82
N LEU A 64 8.98 -7.77 -2.80
CA LEU A 64 9.11 -7.14 -4.11
C LEU A 64 7.79 -7.12 -4.89
N LEU A 65 6.98 -8.18 -4.81
CA LEU A 65 5.64 -8.21 -5.40
C LEU A 65 4.71 -7.16 -4.78
N ILE A 66 4.77 -6.99 -3.45
CA ILE A 66 4.00 -5.97 -2.74
C ILE A 66 4.45 -4.57 -3.16
N PHE A 67 5.77 -4.35 -3.28
CA PHE A 67 6.32 -3.11 -3.81
C PHE A 67 5.88 -2.83 -5.25
N LEU A 68 5.94 -3.81 -6.15
CA LEU A 68 5.45 -3.63 -7.52
C LEU A 68 3.95 -3.33 -7.56
N ALA A 69 3.19 -3.90 -6.63
CA ALA A 69 1.76 -3.69 -6.54
C ALA A 69 1.36 -2.28 -6.06
N SER A 70 2.25 -1.48 -5.47
CA SER A 70 1.95 -0.05 -5.22
C SER A 70 2.14 0.83 -6.46
N ILE A 71 2.94 0.39 -7.44
CA ILE A 71 3.18 1.13 -8.68
C ILE A 71 2.07 0.87 -9.72
N VAL A 72 1.47 -0.32 -9.67
CA VAL A 72 0.43 -0.73 -10.63
C VAL A 72 -0.94 -0.21 -10.16
N PRO A 73 -1.68 0.54 -10.99
CA PRO A 73 -3.03 0.98 -10.63
C PRO A 73 -3.92 -0.24 -10.33
N PHE A 74 -4.77 -0.13 -9.31
CA PHE A 74 -5.65 -1.19 -8.80
C PHE A 74 -4.98 -2.40 -8.15
N ALA A 75 -3.66 -2.57 -8.24
CA ALA A 75 -2.98 -3.70 -7.60
C ALA A 75 -3.01 -3.63 -6.06
N PHE A 76 -3.27 -2.45 -5.48
CA PHE A 76 -3.55 -2.28 -4.05
C PHE A 76 -4.74 -3.14 -3.54
N ILE A 77 -5.67 -3.54 -4.40
CA ILE A 77 -6.80 -4.44 -4.05
C ILE A 77 -6.30 -5.86 -3.73
N VAL A 78 -5.33 -6.33 -4.50
CA VAL A 78 -4.68 -7.64 -4.27
C VAL A 78 -3.88 -7.59 -2.97
N VAL A 79 -3.16 -6.49 -2.76
CA VAL A 79 -2.43 -6.23 -1.52
C VAL A 79 -3.37 -6.20 -0.31
N ASP A 80 -4.51 -5.52 -0.38
CA ASP A 80 -5.51 -5.51 0.71
C ASP A 80 -5.96 -6.92 1.09
N THR A 81 -6.27 -7.75 0.09
CA THR A 81 -6.70 -9.14 0.29
C THR A 81 -5.60 -9.97 0.93
N PHE A 82 -4.35 -9.78 0.49
CA PHE A 82 -3.18 -10.44 1.06
C PHE A 82 -2.95 -10.02 2.53
N LEU A 83 -2.95 -8.71 2.82
CA LEU A 83 -2.81 -8.19 4.18
C LEU A 83 -3.94 -8.68 5.10
N LYS A 84 -5.17 -8.77 4.60
CA LYS A 84 -6.31 -9.28 5.37
C LYS A 84 -6.08 -10.74 5.80
N ARG A 85 -5.56 -11.59 4.90
CA ARG A 85 -5.21 -12.99 5.24
C ARG A 85 -4.13 -13.05 6.31
N GLU A 86 -3.10 -12.21 6.20
CA GLU A 86 -2.01 -12.15 7.17
C GLU A 86 -2.48 -11.65 8.54
N ILE A 87 -3.42 -10.69 8.59
CA ILE A 87 -4.07 -10.25 9.84
C ILE A 87 -4.85 -11.39 10.49
N LEU A 88 -5.66 -12.12 9.70
CA LEU A 88 -6.46 -13.24 10.20
C LEU A 88 -5.57 -14.38 10.75
N LYS A 89 -4.45 -14.63 10.09
CA LYS A 89 -3.46 -15.63 10.54
C LYS A 89 -2.83 -15.23 11.87
N ASP A 90 -2.52 -13.94 12.03
CA ASP A 90 -1.97 -13.37 13.28
C ASP A 90 -3.00 -13.44 14.43
N GLU A 91 -4.28 -13.11 14.17
CA GLU A 91 -5.37 -13.21 15.15
C GLU A 91 -5.68 -14.67 15.56
N ALA A 92 -5.65 -15.60 14.61
CA ALA A 92 -5.81 -17.03 14.88
C ALA A 92 -4.64 -17.62 15.68
N ALA A 93 -3.40 -17.15 15.45
CA ALA A 93 -2.25 -17.58 16.24
C ALA A 93 -2.36 -17.13 17.71
N GLN A 94 -2.91 -15.95 17.97
CA GLN A 94 -3.06 -15.42 19.34
C GLN A 94 -4.21 -16.05 20.12
N THR A 95 -5.25 -16.54 19.45
CA THR A 95 -6.40 -17.20 20.10
C THR A 95 -6.08 -18.64 20.56
N ASN A 96 -5.02 -19.25 20.03
CA ASN A 96 -4.59 -20.62 20.36
C ASN A 96 -3.47 -20.67 21.43
N THR A 97 -3.23 -19.57 22.14
CA THR A 97 -2.32 -19.42 23.29
C THR A 97 -3.09 -18.87 24.48
#